data_AF-A0A2G9MB43-F1
#
_entry.id   AF-A0A2G9MB43-F1
#
_cell.length_a   1.000
_cell.length_b   1.000
_cell.length_c   1.000
_cell.angle_alpha   90.00
_cell.angle_beta   90.00
_cell.angle_gamma   90.00
#
_symmetry.space_group_name_H-M   'P 1'
#
loop_
_entity.id
_entity.type
_entity.pdbx_description
1 polymer ?
#
loop_
_entity_poly.entity_id
_entity_poly.type
_entity_poly.pdbx_seq_one_letter_code
_entity_poly.pdbx_strand_id
1 'polypeptide(L)'
;MFRLFFTPEWFNGWDIVFNVVSLLIAFLIAGYSWRIYRINKDTKYAYFSLAFILVFVGLIFKSFTSGVLYFFPVREVVADVLRPVAGQSLQLSELFYRGAFFIQMMAMLSAWLLIFFISQKSRARLKRFYEVSQIGLFIYLVLLISIVSNFQYSVFYLTSTVLLGLIVLNYYKNYLNSQNKNTKRIMYAFMLILTGNVFFVFVSFFQSFYVVGELFILIGFLLLLYTYNSVKRR
;
A
#
# COMPACT_ATOMS: atom_id res chain seq x y z
N MET A 1 15.73 -14.41 17.28
CA MET A 1 15.67 -13.22 16.40
C MET A 1 14.39 -13.32 15.57
N PHE A 2 13.45 -12.38 15.73
CA PHE A 2 12.19 -12.41 14.98
C PHE A 2 12.48 -12.32 13.47
N ARG A 3 12.12 -13.37 12.71
CA ARG A 3 12.15 -13.34 11.24
C ARG A 3 10.87 -12.66 10.75
N LEU A 4 10.87 -11.32 10.78
CA LEU A 4 9.76 -10.50 10.27
C LEU A 4 9.64 -10.55 8.74
N PHE A 5 10.69 -11.02 8.05
CA PHE A 5 10.78 -11.01 6.60
C PHE A 5 11.15 -12.40 6.08
N PHE A 6 10.38 -12.87 5.12
CA PHE A 6 10.55 -14.13 4.42
C PHE A 6 11.04 -13.87 2.99
N THR A 7 12.01 -12.96 2.87
CA THR A 7 12.64 -12.62 1.58
C THR A 7 13.77 -13.62 1.31
N PRO A 8 13.84 -14.23 0.11
CA PRO A 8 14.98 -15.03 -0.28
C PRO A 8 16.27 -14.20 -0.24
N GLU A 9 17.38 -14.77 0.27
CA GLU A 9 18.63 -14.03 0.45
C GLU A 9 19.16 -13.41 -0.84
N TRP A 10 19.01 -14.11 -1.97
CA TRP A 10 19.44 -13.62 -3.29
C TRP A 10 18.59 -12.45 -3.82
N PHE A 11 17.40 -12.22 -3.26
CA PHE A 11 16.50 -11.14 -3.65
C PHE A 11 16.57 -9.92 -2.72
N ASN A 12 17.31 -10.03 -1.61
CA ASN A 12 17.53 -8.91 -0.69
C ASN A 12 18.14 -7.71 -1.44
N GLY A 13 17.50 -6.55 -1.37
CA GLY A 13 17.93 -5.32 -2.04
C GLY A 13 17.28 -5.10 -3.40
N TRP A 14 16.96 -6.16 -4.15
CA TRP A 14 16.17 -6.03 -5.39
C TRP A 14 14.72 -5.63 -5.10
N ASP A 15 14.16 -6.10 -3.99
CA ASP A 15 12.86 -5.69 -3.48
C ASP A 15 12.80 -4.17 -3.24
N ILE A 16 13.88 -3.56 -2.73
CA ILE A 16 13.96 -2.10 -2.53
C ILE A 16 13.87 -1.37 -3.86
N VAL A 17 14.54 -1.86 -4.91
CA VAL A 17 14.44 -1.27 -6.26
C VAL A 17 12.99 -1.30 -6.74
N PHE A 18 12.29 -2.41 -6.56
CA PHE A 18 10.89 -2.55 -6.97
C PHE A 18 9.97 -1.63 -6.17
N ASN A 19 10.21 -1.51 -4.86
CA ASN A 19 9.50 -0.60 -3.99
C ASN A 19 9.74 0.87 -4.36
N VAL A 20 10.98 1.26 -4.69
CA VAL A 20 11.33 2.63 -5.13
C VAL A 20 10.63 2.98 -6.44
N VAL A 21 10.60 2.08 -7.43
CA VAL A 21 9.86 2.32 -8.67
C VAL A 21 8.36 2.50 -8.39
N SER A 22 7.78 1.61 -7.58
CA SER A 22 6.37 1.69 -7.17
C SER A 22 6.07 2.98 -6.39
N LEU A 23 7.00 3.43 -5.56
CA LEU A 23 6.94 4.67 -4.78
C LEU A 23 6.94 5.89 -5.69
N LEU A 24 7.82 5.95 -6.70
CA LEU A 24 7.84 7.04 -7.67
C LEU A 24 6.52 7.08 -8.47
N ILE A 25 6.01 5.91 -8.88
CA ILE A 25 4.72 5.81 -9.55
C ILE A 25 3.60 6.35 -8.66
N ALA A 26 3.55 5.94 -7.39
CA ALA A 26 2.54 6.40 -6.45
C ALA A 26 2.59 7.92 -6.24
N PHE A 27 3.80 8.48 -6.09
CA PHE A 27 4.00 9.92 -5.97
C PHE A 27 3.51 10.69 -7.21
N LEU A 28 3.83 10.20 -8.41
CA LEU A 28 3.37 10.79 -9.66
C LEU A 28 1.85 10.78 -9.75
N ILE A 29 1.21 9.63 -9.51
CA ILE A 29 -0.26 9.50 -9.53
C ILE A 29 -0.89 10.46 -8.53
N ALA A 30 -0.31 10.59 -7.33
CA ALA A 30 -0.80 11.51 -6.32
C ALA A 30 -0.71 12.97 -6.77
N GLY A 31 0.47 13.41 -7.21
CA GLY A 31 0.70 14.79 -7.68
C GLY A 31 -0.22 15.16 -8.85
N TYR A 32 -0.43 14.24 -9.80
CA TYR A 32 -1.37 14.49 -10.90
C TYR A 32 -2.83 14.54 -10.44
N SER A 33 -3.24 13.64 -9.54
CA SER A 33 -4.62 13.61 -9.02
C SER A 33 -4.95 14.87 -8.24
N TRP A 34 -3.98 15.37 -7.47
CA TRP A 34 -4.09 16.68 -6.82
C TRP A 34 -4.25 17.82 -7.82
N ARG A 35 -3.48 17.80 -8.92
CA ARG A 35 -3.60 18.81 -9.98
C ARG A 35 -4.99 18.77 -10.63
N ILE A 36 -5.53 17.59 -10.93
CA ILE A 36 -6.89 17.45 -11.48
C ILE A 36 -7.94 17.95 -10.49
N TYR A 37 -7.78 17.63 -9.20
CA TYR A 37 -8.64 18.16 -8.15
C TYR A 37 -8.65 19.70 -8.12
N ARG A 38 -7.48 20.35 -8.26
CA ARG A 38 -7.42 21.82 -8.28
C ARG A 38 -8.19 22.43 -9.45
N ILE A 39 -8.27 21.75 -10.58
CA ILE A 39 -8.95 22.21 -11.81
C ILE A 39 -10.46 21.92 -11.73
N ASN A 40 -10.85 20.68 -11.46
CA ASN A 40 -12.25 20.24 -11.51
C ASN A 40 -13.02 20.45 -10.20
N LYS A 41 -12.32 20.65 -9.07
CA LYS A 41 -12.87 20.78 -7.71
C LYS A 41 -13.70 19.57 -7.21
N ASP A 42 -13.71 18.46 -7.95
CA ASP A 42 -14.35 17.22 -7.52
C ASP A 42 -13.50 16.50 -6.45
N THR A 43 -14.07 16.37 -5.25
CA THR A 43 -13.43 15.80 -4.06
C THR A 43 -12.96 14.35 -4.27
N LYS A 44 -13.53 13.63 -5.23
CA LYS A 44 -13.07 12.27 -5.59
C LYS A 44 -11.58 12.23 -5.93
N TYR A 45 -11.09 13.23 -6.67
CA TYR A 45 -9.68 13.30 -7.06
C TYR A 45 -8.77 13.67 -5.88
N ALA A 46 -9.28 14.43 -4.90
CA ALA A 46 -8.55 14.73 -3.67
C ALA A 46 -8.36 13.47 -2.82
N TYR A 47 -9.43 12.69 -2.60
CA TYR A 47 -9.32 11.42 -1.87
C TYR A 47 -8.42 10.41 -2.60
N PHE A 48 -8.47 10.37 -3.94
CA PHE A 48 -7.60 9.52 -4.72
C PHE A 48 -6.14 9.94 -4.58
N SER A 49 -5.85 11.25 -4.63
CA SER A 49 -4.53 11.79 -4.33
C SER A 49 -4.05 11.39 -2.93
N LEU A 50 -4.90 11.56 -1.92
CA LEU A 50 -4.58 11.21 -0.53
C LEU A 50 -4.27 9.72 -0.38
N ALA A 51 -5.04 8.84 -1.04
CA ALA A 51 -4.78 7.41 -1.03
C ALA A 51 -3.38 7.08 -1.59
N PHE A 52 -2.98 7.69 -2.71
CA PHE A 52 -1.65 7.45 -3.27
C PHE A 52 -0.51 8.11 -2.47
N ILE A 53 -0.76 9.21 -1.75
CA ILE A 53 0.17 9.73 -0.74
C ILE A 53 0.37 8.70 0.38
N LEU A 54 -0.70 8.07 0.85
CA LEU A 54 -0.61 7.03 1.87
C LEU A 54 0.12 5.78 1.37
N VAL A 55 -0.10 5.35 0.12
CA VAL A 55 0.73 4.31 -0.52
C VAL A 55 2.20 4.72 -0.54
N PHE A 56 2.50 5.94 -0.96
CA PHE A 56 3.86 6.48 -1.01
C PHE A 56 4.53 6.45 0.36
N VAL A 57 3.86 6.94 1.40
CA VAL A 57 4.35 6.89 2.79
C VAL A 57 4.57 5.44 3.22
N GLY A 58 3.61 4.54 2.96
CA GLY A 58 3.76 3.12 3.26
C GLY A 58 4.99 2.49 2.60
N LEU A 59 5.24 2.80 1.33
CA LEU A 59 6.40 2.32 0.57
C LEU A 59 7.72 2.93 1.06
N ILE A 60 7.74 4.17 1.55
CA ILE A 60 8.93 4.76 2.20
C ILE A 60 9.30 3.93 3.42
N PHE A 61 8.35 3.70 4.33
CA PHE A 61 8.62 2.96 5.56
C PHE A 61 9.01 1.51 5.29
N LYS A 62 8.37 0.86 4.30
CA LYS A 62 8.77 -0.48 3.82
C LYS A 62 10.21 -0.48 3.28
N SER A 63 10.54 0.43 2.36
CA SER A 63 11.87 0.48 1.74
C SER A 63 12.94 0.81 2.76
N PHE A 64 12.63 1.71 3.70
CA PHE A 64 13.52 2.08 4.77
C PHE A 64 13.79 0.89 5.70
N THR A 65 12.75 0.21 6.20
CA THR A 65 12.91 -0.97 7.06
C THR A 65 13.69 -2.09 6.37
N SER A 66 13.39 -2.40 5.12
CA SER A 66 14.18 -3.33 4.29
C SER A 66 15.65 -2.86 4.17
N GLY A 67 15.87 -1.57 3.93
CA GLY A 67 17.20 -0.98 3.77
C GLY A 67 18.08 -1.11 5.00
N VAL A 68 17.55 -0.82 6.19
CA VAL A 68 18.28 -0.99 7.46
C VAL A 68 18.59 -2.48 7.72
N LEU A 69 17.72 -3.39 7.27
CA LEU A 69 17.93 -4.83 7.42
C LEU A 69 19.00 -5.36 6.46
N TYR A 70 19.04 -4.92 5.21
CA TYR A 70 19.95 -5.47 4.20
C TYR A 70 21.33 -4.82 4.18
N PHE A 71 21.42 -3.51 4.42
CA PHE A 71 22.66 -2.75 4.27
C PHE A 71 23.30 -2.43 5.62
N PHE A 72 24.45 -3.06 5.89
CA PHE A 72 25.22 -2.86 7.12
C PHE A 72 25.58 -1.38 7.40
N PRO A 73 26.02 -0.56 6.42
CA PRO A 73 26.33 0.85 6.68
C PRO A 73 25.10 1.66 7.13
N VAL A 74 23.93 1.37 6.55
CA VAL A 74 22.67 2.03 6.93
C VAL A 74 22.29 1.64 8.36
N ARG A 75 22.49 0.36 8.72
CA ARG A 75 22.24 -0.14 10.07
C ARG A 75 23.11 0.55 11.12
N GLU A 76 24.40 0.74 10.85
CA GLU A 76 25.30 1.44 11.78
C GLU A 76 24.92 2.91 11.95
N VAL A 77 24.65 3.63 10.86
CA VAL A 77 24.20 5.03 10.93
C VAL A 77 22.90 5.15 11.71
N VAL A 78 21.93 4.26 11.49
CA VAL A 78 20.67 4.26 12.25
C VAL A 78 20.92 3.93 13.73
N ALA A 79 21.80 2.98 14.03
CA ALA A 79 22.19 2.68 15.40
C ALA A 79 22.84 3.88 16.09
N ASP A 80 23.73 4.60 15.40
CA ASP A 80 24.41 5.79 15.92
C ASP A 80 23.46 6.97 16.16
N VAL A 81 22.54 7.23 15.23
CA VAL A 81 21.50 8.26 15.40
C VAL A 81 20.55 7.91 16.54
N LEU A 82 20.26 6.62 16.74
CA LEU A 82 19.36 6.17 17.80
C LEU A 82 20.05 6.05 19.17
N ARG A 83 21.37 5.83 19.25
CA ARG A 83 22.13 5.68 20.52
C ARG A 83 21.79 6.71 21.61
N PRO A 84 21.65 8.02 21.33
CA PRO A 84 21.30 9.02 22.35
C PRO A 84 19.93 8.83 22.98
N VAL A 85 18.98 8.26 22.23
CA VAL A 85 17.58 8.06 22.65
C VAL A 85 17.35 6.61 23.10
N ALA A 86 18.05 5.65 22.49
CA ALA A 86 17.85 4.22 22.63
C ALA A 86 18.71 3.55 23.72
N GLY A 87 19.71 4.26 24.24
CA GLY A 87 20.70 3.72 25.17
C GLY A 87 21.73 2.80 24.48
N GLN A 88 22.84 2.52 25.17
CA GLN A 88 23.96 1.71 24.66
C GLN A 88 23.56 0.27 24.28
N SER A 89 22.48 -0.26 24.86
CA SER A 89 21.99 -1.62 24.62
C SER A 89 21.09 -1.76 23.39
N LEU A 90 20.79 -0.66 22.67
CA LEU A 90 19.90 -0.65 21.50
C LEU A 90 18.53 -1.32 21.75
N GLN A 91 18.08 -1.41 23.00
CA GLN A 91 16.81 -2.06 23.35
C GLN A 91 15.61 -1.40 22.66
N LEU A 92 15.69 -0.09 22.39
CA LEU A 92 14.67 0.67 21.66
C LEU A 92 14.75 0.52 20.12
N SER A 93 15.76 -0.15 19.58
CA SER A 93 15.84 -0.43 18.13
C SER A 93 14.66 -1.29 17.67
N GLU A 94 14.26 -2.29 18.46
CA GLU A 94 13.10 -3.12 18.18
C GLU A 94 11.80 -2.31 18.15
N LEU A 95 11.64 -1.35 19.08
CA LEU A 95 10.50 -0.44 19.10
C LEU A 95 10.45 0.41 17.83
N PHE A 96 11.60 0.89 17.36
CA PHE A 96 11.68 1.68 16.13
C PHE A 96 11.30 0.86 14.89
N TYR A 97 11.79 -0.37 14.75
CA TYR A 97 11.38 -1.27 13.66
C TYR A 97 9.88 -1.57 13.70
N ARG A 98 9.35 -1.88 14.89
CA ARG A 98 7.91 -2.13 15.06
C ARG A 98 7.08 -0.88 14.77
N GLY A 99 7.55 0.30 15.15
CA GLY A 99 6.90 1.58 14.85
C GLY A 99 6.88 1.87 13.35
N ALA A 100 8.02 1.71 12.66
CA ALA A 100 8.10 1.88 11.21
C ALA A 100 7.18 0.91 10.46
N PHE A 101 7.17 -0.36 10.88
CA PHE A 101 6.28 -1.38 10.34
C PHE A 101 4.79 -1.06 10.60
N PHE A 102 4.46 -0.57 11.79
CA PHE A 102 3.09 -0.12 12.11
C PHE A 102 2.65 1.03 11.18
N ILE A 103 3.50 2.05 10.99
CA ILE A 103 3.19 3.18 10.11
C ILE A 103 3.01 2.70 8.66
N GLN A 104 3.86 1.79 8.18
CA GLN A 104 3.71 1.15 6.89
C GLN A 104 2.32 0.49 6.74
N MET A 105 1.93 -0.37 7.69
CA MET A 105 0.68 -1.12 7.60
C MET A 105 -0.55 -0.21 7.69
N MET A 106 -0.52 0.73 8.63
CA MET A 106 -1.57 1.73 8.79
C MET A 106 -1.77 2.55 7.50
N ALA A 107 -0.68 3.02 6.90
CA ALA A 107 -0.73 3.83 5.68
C ALA A 107 -1.26 3.02 4.49
N MET A 108 -0.77 1.79 4.28
CA MET A 108 -1.21 0.93 3.18
C MET A 108 -2.68 0.52 3.30
N LEU A 109 -3.14 0.09 4.49
CA LEU A 109 -4.54 -0.26 4.70
C LEU A 109 -5.46 0.96 4.52
N SER A 110 -5.05 2.13 5.02
CA SER A 110 -5.79 3.38 4.83
C SER A 110 -5.90 3.75 3.35
N ALA A 111 -4.84 3.54 2.57
CA ALA A 111 -4.85 3.77 1.14
C ALA A 111 -5.86 2.85 0.41
N TRP A 112 -5.84 1.55 0.71
CA TRP A 112 -6.79 0.59 0.12
C TRP A 112 -8.23 0.93 0.51
N LEU A 113 -8.46 1.29 1.76
CA LEU A 113 -9.78 1.71 2.22
C LEU A 113 -10.29 2.97 1.47
N LEU A 114 -9.44 3.98 1.29
CA LEU A 114 -9.82 5.19 0.53
C LEU A 114 -10.13 4.85 -0.92
N ILE A 115 -9.29 4.02 -1.58
CA ILE A 115 -9.55 3.55 -2.95
C ILE A 115 -10.87 2.79 -3.02
N PHE A 116 -11.17 1.95 -2.03
CA PHE A 116 -12.45 1.24 -1.94
C PHE A 116 -13.63 2.22 -1.89
N PHE A 117 -13.61 3.24 -1.03
CA PHE A 117 -14.69 4.24 -0.99
C PHE A 117 -14.83 5.00 -2.31
N ILE A 118 -13.72 5.36 -2.95
CA ILE A 118 -13.71 6.03 -4.25
C ILE A 118 -14.28 5.15 -5.37
N SER A 119 -14.09 3.83 -5.26
CA SER A 119 -14.57 2.85 -6.23
C SER A 119 -16.09 2.62 -6.17
N GLN A 120 -16.73 2.95 -5.04
CA GLN A 120 -18.18 2.81 -4.88
C GLN A 120 -18.95 3.91 -5.63
N LYS A 121 -20.05 3.54 -6.31
CA LYS A 121 -20.91 4.50 -7.02
C LYS A 121 -21.72 5.36 -6.04
N SER A 122 -21.87 6.64 -6.38
CA SER A 122 -22.57 7.69 -5.60
C SER A 122 -24.00 7.35 -5.15
N ARG A 123 -24.72 6.43 -5.81
CA ARG A 123 -26.11 6.08 -5.41
C ARG A 123 -26.17 5.30 -4.09
N ALA A 124 -25.06 4.74 -3.63
CA ALA A 124 -24.95 4.06 -2.34
C ALA A 124 -24.35 4.95 -1.24
N ARG A 125 -24.21 6.27 -1.46
CA ARG A 125 -23.93 7.22 -0.36
C ARG A 125 -25.13 7.23 0.58
N LEU A 126 -25.11 6.30 1.53
CA LEU A 126 -25.94 6.36 2.72
C LEU A 126 -25.75 7.75 3.33
N LYS A 127 -26.87 8.34 3.80
CA LYS A 127 -26.98 9.71 4.33
C LYS A 127 -25.75 10.13 5.18
N ARG A 128 -25.36 11.41 5.10
CA ARG A 128 -24.20 12.08 5.75
C ARG A 128 -23.76 11.57 7.14
N PHE A 129 -24.68 11.13 8.01
CA PHE A 129 -24.38 10.56 9.34
C PHE A 129 -23.82 9.13 9.29
N TYR A 130 -24.33 8.28 8.39
CA TYR A 130 -23.83 6.92 8.19
C TYR A 130 -22.44 6.90 7.57
N GLU A 131 -22.09 7.91 6.77
CA GLU A 131 -20.72 8.07 6.24
C GLU A 131 -19.70 8.31 7.35
N VAL A 132 -20.01 9.18 8.32
CA VAL A 132 -19.07 9.51 9.42
C VAL A 132 -18.88 8.33 10.36
N SER A 133 -19.95 7.61 10.72
CA SER A 133 -19.85 6.43 11.59
C SER A 133 -19.14 5.26 10.91
N GLN A 134 -19.38 5.04 9.61
CA GLN A 134 -18.63 4.03 8.85
C GLN A 134 -17.15 4.39 8.75
N ILE A 135 -16.81 5.63 8.38
CA ILE A 135 -15.40 6.07 8.32
C ILE A 135 -14.72 5.90 9.69
N GLY A 136 -15.38 6.28 10.78
CA GLY A 136 -14.85 6.08 12.14
C GLY A 136 -14.61 4.60 12.47
N LEU A 137 -15.57 3.72 12.16
CA LEU A 137 -15.43 2.27 12.33
C LEU A 137 -14.26 1.72 11.50
N PHE A 138 -14.10 2.20 10.27
CA PHE A 138 -13.01 1.74 9.41
C PHE A 138 -11.65 2.25 9.87
N ILE A 139 -11.54 3.49 10.36
CA ILE A 139 -10.29 3.99 10.98
C ILE A 139 -9.94 3.13 12.19
N TYR A 140 -10.93 2.83 13.05
CA TYR A 140 -10.74 1.94 14.18
C TYR A 140 -10.26 0.55 13.75
N LEU A 141 -10.90 -0.06 12.75
CA LEU A 141 -10.48 -1.36 12.22
C LEU A 141 -9.09 -1.33 11.61
N VAL A 142 -8.73 -0.28 10.86
CA VAL A 142 -7.38 -0.12 10.31
C VAL A 142 -6.35 -0.04 11.42
N LEU A 143 -6.61 0.73 12.49
CA LEU A 143 -5.71 0.82 13.64
C LEU A 143 -5.59 -0.51 14.37
N LEU A 144 -6.71 -1.16 14.67
CA LEU A 144 -6.74 -2.46 15.34
C LEU A 144 -5.96 -3.51 14.52
N ILE A 145 -6.25 -3.60 13.22
CA ILE A 145 -5.58 -4.55 12.33
C ILE A 145 -4.09 -4.22 12.22
N SER A 146 -3.71 -2.94 12.18
CA SER A 146 -2.30 -2.54 12.14
C SER A 146 -1.56 -2.92 13.41
N ILE A 147 -2.20 -2.81 14.58
CA ILE A 147 -1.66 -3.28 15.87
C ILE A 147 -1.49 -4.80 15.83
N VAL A 148 -2.54 -5.55 15.46
CA VAL A 148 -2.50 -7.02 15.40
C VAL A 148 -1.47 -7.52 14.38
N SER A 149 -1.34 -6.83 13.25
CA SER A 149 -0.39 -7.17 12.18
C SER A 149 1.06 -7.00 12.60
N ASN A 150 1.36 -6.16 13.61
CA ASN A 150 2.69 -6.07 14.19
C ASN A 150 3.15 -7.40 14.81
N PHE A 151 2.20 -8.20 15.30
CA PHE A 151 2.45 -9.53 15.86
C PHE A 151 2.41 -10.63 14.79
N GLN A 152 1.53 -10.48 13.79
CA GLN A 152 1.37 -11.48 12.73
C GLN A 152 1.25 -10.82 11.35
N TYR A 153 2.37 -10.82 10.62
CA TYR A 153 2.50 -10.23 9.27
C TYR A 153 1.42 -10.71 8.30
N SER A 154 1.04 -11.99 8.36
CA SER A 154 0.03 -12.58 7.48
C SER A 154 -1.36 -11.92 7.61
N VAL A 155 -1.70 -11.36 8.78
CA VAL A 155 -2.98 -10.69 9.01
C VAL A 155 -3.11 -9.47 8.08
N PHE A 156 -2.05 -8.68 7.94
CA PHE A 156 -2.05 -7.52 7.06
C PHE A 156 -2.32 -7.89 5.60
N TYR A 157 -1.64 -8.93 5.07
CA TYR A 157 -1.83 -9.35 3.68
C TYR A 157 -3.18 -9.99 3.44
N LEU A 158 -3.71 -10.72 4.42
CA LEU A 158 -5.07 -11.25 4.36
C LEU A 158 -6.10 -10.12 4.29
N THR A 159 -6.01 -9.13 5.18
CA THR A 159 -6.89 -7.96 5.15
C THR A 159 -6.76 -7.16 3.86
N SER A 160 -5.52 -6.89 3.42
CA SER A 160 -5.25 -6.19 2.17
C SER A 160 -5.83 -6.94 0.97
N THR A 161 -5.72 -8.26 0.94
CA THR A 161 -6.32 -9.13 -0.09
C THR A 161 -7.83 -8.98 -0.11
N VAL A 162 -8.51 -9.00 1.04
CA VAL A 162 -9.97 -8.80 1.10
C VAL A 162 -10.36 -7.42 0.58
N LEU A 163 -9.70 -6.36 1.03
CA LEU A 163 -9.99 -4.98 0.58
C LEU A 163 -9.74 -4.81 -0.92
N LEU A 164 -8.62 -5.32 -1.43
CA LEU A 164 -8.29 -5.29 -2.86
C LEU A 164 -9.29 -6.13 -3.67
N GLY A 165 -9.75 -7.28 -3.16
CA GLY A 165 -10.80 -8.08 -3.76
C GLY A 165 -12.09 -7.28 -3.93
N LEU A 166 -12.50 -6.55 -2.90
CA LEU A 166 -13.67 -5.65 -2.97
C LEU A 166 -13.48 -4.49 -3.95
N ILE A 167 -12.27 -3.91 -4.02
CA ILE A 167 -11.92 -2.88 -5.01
C ILE A 167 -12.08 -3.45 -6.44
N VAL A 168 -11.50 -4.62 -6.70
CA VAL A 168 -11.57 -5.29 -8.01
C VAL A 168 -13.02 -5.59 -8.39
N LEU A 169 -13.84 -6.10 -7.46
CA LEU A 169 -15.27 -6.35 -7.69
C LEU A 169 -16.04 -5.06 -8.03
N ASN A 170 -15.77 -3.96 -7.33
CA ASN A 170 -16.38 -2.67 -7.64
C ASN A 170 -15.98 -2.14 -9.02
N TYR A 171 -14.70 -2.24 -9.38
CA TYR A 171 -14.23 -1.85 -10.71
C TYR A 171 -14.76 -2.78 -11.81
N TYR A 172 -14.90 -4.07 -11.54
CA TYR A 172 -15.54 -5.03 -12.45
C TYR A 172 -17.00 -4.66 -12.71
N LYS A 173 -17.78 -4.40 -11.64
CA LYS A 173 -19.16 -3.91 -11.76
C LYS A 173 -19.23 -2.58 -12.51
N ASN A 174 -18.28 -1.67 -12.28
CA ASN A 174 -18.22 -0.41 -13.00
C ASN A 174 -17.86 -0.58 -14.48
N TYR A 175 -16.98 -1.54 -14.81
CA TYR A 175 -16.63 -1.87 -16.18
C TYR A 175 -17.83 -2.45 -16.93
N LEU A 176 -18.60 -3.37 -16.34
CA LEU A 176 -19.81 -3.91 -16.96
C LEU A 176 -20.84 -2.81 -17.28
N ASN A 177 -20.95 -1.79 -16.43
CA ASN A 177 -21.90 -0.69 -16.63
C ASN A 177 -21.43 0.39 -17.63
N SER A 178 -20.12 0.67 -17.71
CA SER A 178 -19.58 1.79 -18.51
C SER A 178 -18.89 1.35 -19.81
N GLN A 179 -18.50 0.06 -19.89
CA GLN A 179 -17.66 -0.52 -20.95
C GLN A 179 -16.41 0.29 -21.31
N ASN A 180 -15.95 1.16 -20.41
CA ASN A 180 -14.81 2.02 -20.68
C ASN A 180 -13.50 1.23 -20.59
N LYS A 181 -12.70 1.26 -21.67
CA LYS A 181 -11.39 0.61 -21.77
C LYS A 181 -10.44 1.04 -20.63
N ASN A 182 -10.53 2.28 -20.15
CA ASN A 182 -9.71 2.77 -19.04
C ASN A 182 -10.12 2.12 -17.70
N THR A 183 -11.43 1.97 -17.46
CA THR A 183 -11.94 1.24 -16.28
C THR A 183 -11.45 -0.21 -16.27
N LYS A 184 -11.42 -0.87 -17.44
CA LYS A 184 -10.89 -2.23 -17.60
C LYS A 184 -9.42 -2.33 -17.20
N ARG A 185 -8.60 -1.36 -17.63
CA ARG A 185 -7.16 -1.34 -17.31
C ARG A 185 -6.92 -1.11 -15.82
N ILE A 186 -7.68 -0.18 -15.19
CA ILE A 186 -7.60 0.04 -13.73
C ILE A 186 -7.98 -1.26 -12.97
N MET A 187 -9.03 -1.95 -13.41
CA MET A 187 -9.44 -3.24 -12.84
C MET A 187 -8.32 -4.27 -12.91
N TYR A 188 -7.69 -4.45 -14.09
CA TYR A 188 -6.56 -5.38 -14.22
C TYR A 188 -5.37 -4.98 -13.37
N ALA A 189 -5.09 -3.69 -13.22
CA ALA A 189 -4.01 -3.23 -12.38
C ALA A 189 -4.23 -3.60 -10.90
N PHE A 190 -5.44 -3.38 -10.37
CA PHE A 190 -5.80 -3.82 -9.03
C PHE A 190 -5.88 -5.35 -8.89
N MET A 191 -6.23 -6.07 -9.96
CA MET A 191 -6.21 -7.54 -9.98
C MET A 191 -4.78 -8.07 -9.84
N LEU A 192 -3.80 -7.46 -10.51
CA LEU A 192 -2.39 -7.81 -10.35
C LEU A 192 -1.89 -7.51 -8.92
N ILE A 193 -2.22 -6.33 -8.37
CA ILE A 193 -1.87 -5.98 -6.98
C ILE A 193 -2.52 -6.96 -5.99
N LEU A 194 -3.78 -7.33 -6.21
CA LEU A 194 -4.48 -8.35 -5.43
C LEU A 194 -3.75 -9.69 -5.48
N THR A 195 -3.42 -10.18 -6.68
CA THR A 195 -2.67 -11.43 -6.85
C THR A 195 -1.33 -11.39 -6.12
N GLY A 196 -0.62 -10.26 -6.16
CA GLY A 196 0.61 -10.10 -5.40
C GLY A 196 0.42 -10.20 -3.88
N ASN A 197 -0.66 -9.60 -3.35
CA ASN A 197 -1.00 -9.72 -1.93
C ASN A 197 -1.40 -11.16 -1.54
N VAL A 198 -2.10 -11.89 -2.42
CA VAL A 198 -2.40 -13.31 -2.20
C VAL A 198 -1.10 -14.13 -2.07
N PHE A 199 -0.13 -13.90 -2.96
CA PHE A 199 1.16 -14.59 -2.86
C PHE A 199 1.87 -14.31 -1.52
N PHE A 200 1.83 -13.07 -1.03
CA PHE A 200 2.40 -12.72 0.27
C PHE A 200 1.71 -13.39 1.47
N VAL A 201 0.43 -13.78 1.38
CA VAL A 201 -0.22 -14.59 2.42
C VAL A 201 0.46 -15.96 2.56
N PHE A 202 0.86 -16.55 1.43
CA PHE A 202 1.44 -17.90 1.37
C PHE A 202 2.96 -17.95 1.44
N VAL A 203 3.62 -16.80 1.64
CA VAL A 203 5.08 -16.70 1.69
C VAL A 203 5.72 -17.57 2.79
N SER A 204 4.99 -17.84 3.88
CA SER A 204 5.46 -18.75 4.93
C SER A 204 5.65 -20.19 4.45
N PHE A 205 4.98 -20.60 3.36
CA PHE A 205 5.13 -21.93 2.76
C PHE A 205 6.28 -21.98 1.76
N PHE A 206 6.39 -20.95 0.90
CA PHE A 206 7.44 -20.86 -0.12
C PHE A 206 7.96 -19.44 -0.24
N GLN A 207 9.24 -19.22 0.10
CA GLN A 207 9.88 -17.89 0.03
C GLN A 207 9.86 -17.30 -1.39
N SER A 208 9.87 -18.14 -2.43
CA SER A 208 9.79 -17.70 -3.83
C SER A 208 8.50 -16.92 -4.14
N PHE A 209 7.41 -17.14 -3.40
CA PHE A 209 6.18 -16.37 -3.57
C PHE A 209 6.35 -14.89 -3.25
N TYR A 210 7.35 -14.53 -2.44
CA TYR A 210 7.66 -13.13 -2.17
C TYR A 210 8.05 -12.40 -3.45
N VAL A 211 8.95 -12.99 -4.25
CA VAL A 211 9.44 -12.41 -5.50
C VAL A 211 8.32 -12.28 -6.53
N VAL A 212 7.50 -13.34 -6.65
CA VAL A 212 6.35 -13.36 -7.54
C VAL A 212 5.35 -12.26 -7.12
N GLY A 213 5.11 -12.12 -5.81
CA GLY A 213 4.25 -11.08 -5.25
C GLY A 213 4.70 -9.66 -5.57
N GLU A 214 5.99 -9.36 -5.34
CA GLU A 214 6.59 -8.06 -5.66
C GLU A 214 6.50 -7.74 -7.16
N LEU A 215 6.76 -8.73 -8.03
CA LEU A 215 6.66 -8.56 -9.48
C LEU A 215 5.23 -8.22 -9.92
N PHE A 216 4.23 -8.92 -9.39
CA PHE A 216 2.82 -8.62 -9.69
C PHE A 216 2.42 -7.21 -9.26
N ILE A 217 2.85 -6.78 -8.08
CA ILE A 217 2.57 -5.44 -7.57
C ILE A 217 3.22 -4.37 -8.44
N LEU A 218 4.48 -4.55 -8.82
CA LEU A 218 5.20 -3.62 -9.70
C LEU A 218 4.50 -3.47 -11.05
N ILE A 219 4.13 -4.59 -11.70
CA ILE A 219 3.39 -4.56 -12.96
C ILE A 219 2.02 -3.87 -12.77
N GLY A 220 1.35 -4.13 -11.64
CA GLY A 220 0.12 -3.45 -11.27
C GLY A 220 0.29 -1.92 -11.20
N PHE A 221 1.31 -1.42 -10.51
CA PHE A 221 1.61 0.01 -10.45
C PHE A 221 1.96 0.60 -11.83
N LEU A 222 2.76 -0.09 -12.63
CA LEU A 222 3.09 0.33 -13.99
C LEU A 222 1.82 0.45 -14.86
N LEU A 223 0.88 -0.49 -14.72
CA LEU A 223 -0.38 -0.46 -15.44
C LEU A 223 -1.31 0.68 -14.96
N LEU A 224 -1.30 0.99 -13.66
CA LEU A 224 -1.99 2.17 -13.12
C LEU A 224 -1.42 3.45 -13.74
N LEU A 225 -0.09 3.61 -13.75
CA LEU A 225 0.57 4.78 -14.34
C LEU A 225 0.25 4.92 -15.83
N TYR A 226 0.35 3.82 -16.58
CA TYR A 226 0.04 3.79 -18.00
C TYR A 226 -1.40 4.23 -18.28
N THR A 227 -2.35 3.71 -17.49
CA THR A 227 -3.76 4.06 -17.63
C THR A 227 -3.99 5.53 -17.33
N TYR A 228 -3.35 6.04 -16.28
CA TYR A 228 -3.46 7.45 -15.90
C TYR A 228 -2.90 8.39 -16.98
N ASN A 229 -1.76 8.04 -17.58
CA ASN A 229 -1.20 8.79 -18.71
C ASN A 229 -2.11 8.76 -19.95
N SER A 230 -2.81 7.65 -20.19
CA SER A 230 -3.73 7.53 -21.32
C SER A 230 -5.00 8.39 -21.18
N VAL A 231 -5.41 8.73 -19.95
CA VAL A 231 -6.53 9.64 -19.69
C VAL A 231 -6.16 11.08 -20.04
N LYS A 232 -4.91 11.49 -19.83
CA LYS A 232 -4.42 12.86 -20.11
C LYS A 232 -4.39 13.22 -21.60
N ARG A 233 -4.26 12.22 -22.49
CA ARG A 233 -4.10 12.45 -23.94
C ARG A 233 -5.43 12.59 -24.71
N ARG A 234 -6.56 12.62 -24.01
CA ARG A 234 -7.88 12.90 -24.58
C ARG A 234 -8.39 14.21 -24.01
#